data_AF-A0A0K1K2B5-F1
#
_entry.id   AF-A0A0K1K2B5-F1
#
_cell.length_a   1.000
_cell.length_b   1.000
_cell.length_c   1.000
_cell.angle_alpha   90.00
_cell.angle_beta   90.00
_cell.angle_gamma   90.00
#
_symmetry.space_group_name_H-M   'P 1'
#
loop_
_entity.id
_entity.type
_entity.pdbx_description
1 polymer ?
#
loop_
_entity_poly.entity_id
_entity_poly.type
_entity_poly.pdbx_seq_one_letter_code
_entity_poly.pdbx_strand_id
1 'polypeptide(L)'
;MKNTPSYGVRSRRSAVNAGVRLTARTFGKARIGTFSQKAAGHITVDSDAERLVAHILSIDPRVRSFKQQPFTVDLVGGRLLTTWEEISEARKLRGGRRGESEYTPDFATVQIDGLQRAYEVKLEGYEGEEGYWTKVERAKAIMAAYCYPFSTVVVPADERHPVIANTQLLKPALARAHEYLTQEIIDQVERYCESGPVLQRALCLDLQISTGLIPPLLAVGVLQADLAHHHICSTLELSAAYGDLSHLCLLEELQS
;
A
#
# COMPACT_ATOMS: atom_id res chain seq x y z
N MET A 1 12.71 13.22 30.49
CA MET A 1 11.39 12.68 30.87
C MET A 1 10.80 12.01 29.64
N LYS A 2 10.58 10.69 29.68
CA LYS A 2 10.06 9.92 28.53
C LYS A 2 8.54 10.07 28.49
N ASN A 3 8.01 10.68 27.43
CA ASN A 3 6.57 10.77 27.19
C ASN A 3 5.98 9.37 27.01
N THR A 4 5.07 8.99 27.89
CA THR A 4 4.26 7.77 27.77
C THR A 4 3.34 7.92 26.56
N PRO A 5 3.33 6.98 25.60
CA PRO A 5 2.40 7.05 24.47
C PRO A 5 0.96 6.88 24.97
N SER A 6 0.11 7.85 24.66
CA SER A 6 -1.33 7.81 24.91
C SER A 6 -1.98 6.84 23.93
N TYR A 7 -2.58 5.76 24.44
CA TYR A 7 -3.30 4.77 23.64
C TYR A 7 -4.70 5.30 23.30
N GLY A 8 -5.09 5.20 22.02
CA GLY A 8 -6.40 5.66 21.56
C GLY A 8 -7.55 4.86 22.18
N VAL A 9 -8.39 5.54 22.97
CA VAL A 9 -9.64 5.00 23.52
C VAL A 9 -10.68 4.86 22.40
N ARG A 10 -11.54 3.83 22.47
CA ARG A 10 -12.66 3.61 21.54
C ARG A 10 -13.58 4.84 21.49
N SER A 11 -13.45 5.68 20.47
CA SER A 11 -14.49 6.67 20.11
C SER A 11 -15.45 6.10 19.05
N ARG A 12 -16.67 6.66 19.03
CA ARG A 12 -17.94 6.14 18.48
C ARG A 12 -17.96 5.73 17.01
N ARG A 13 -18.97 4.89 16.73
CA ARG A 13 -19.26 4.04 15.57
C ARG A 13 -19.72 4.72 14.26
N SER A 14 -19.45 6.02 14.01
CA SER A 14 -20.01 6.70 12.81
C SER A 14 -19.08 7.63 12.03
N ALA A 15 -17.76 7.61 12.29
CA ALA A 15 -16.80 8.38 11.48
C ALA A 15 -16.01 7.45 10.55
N VAL A 16 -15.85 7.84 9.28
CA VAL A 16 -14.97 7.18 8.32
C VAL A 16 -13.55 7.20 8.89
N ASN A 17 -13.04 6.03 9.28
CA ASN A 17 -11.85 5.90 10.11
C ASN A 17 -10.59 5.86 9.23
N ALA A 18 -10.04 7.04 8.93
CA ALA A 18 -8.84 7.19 8.09
C ALA A 18 -7.51 6.99 8.85
N GLY A 19 -7.53 6.86 10.18
CA GLY A 19 -6.35 7.09 11.02
C GLY A 19 -5.61 5.84 11.48
N VAL A 20 -4.31 5.80 11.16
CA VAL A 20 -3.29 4.89 11.70
C VAL A 20 -3.38 4.80 13.23
N ARG A 21 -3.23 3.60 13.80
CA ARG A 21 -3.30 3.38 15.25
C ARG A 21 -2.12 2.55 15.73
N LEU A 22 -1.42 2.98 16.77
CA LEU A 22 -0.50 2.07 17.47
C LEU A 22 -1.35 1.04 18.23
N THR A 23 -1.09 -0.24 17.99
CA THR A 23 -1.75 -1.35 18.68
C THR A 23 -0.81 -1.97 19.71
N ALA A 24 -1.38 -2.60 20.75
CA ALA A 24 -0.61 -3.11 21.88
C ALA A 24 0.46 -4.12 21.43
N ARG A 25 1.64 -4.06 22.08
CA ARG A 25 2.78 -4.95 21.81
C ARG A 25 2.36 -6.40 22.04
N THR A 26 2.50 -7.23 21.02
CA THR A 26 2.61 -8.69 21.19
C THR A 26 4.08 -9.03 20.95
N PHE A 27 4.75 -9.62 21.94
CA PHE A 27 6.17 -10.02 21.87
C PHE A 27 7.20 -8.88 21.65
N GLY A 28 6.89 -7.65 22.09
CA GLY A 28 7.88 -6.56 22.18
C GLY A 28 8.05 -5.69 20.92
N LYS A 29 7.52 -6.08 19.76
CA LYS A 29 7.45 -5.21 18.56
C LYS A 29 6.18 -4.34 18.58
N ALA A 30 6.32 -3.07 18.21
CA ALA A 30 5.18 -2.17 18.05
C ALA A 30 4.43 -2.55 16.78
N ARG A 31 3.12 -2.75 16.88
CA ARG A 31 2.26 -3.12 15.76
C ARG A 31 1.46 -1.92 15.30
N ILE A 32 1.42 -1.67 14.00
CA ILE A 32 0.79 -0.47 13.43
C ILE A 32 -0.52 -0.86 12.74
N GLY A 33 -1.63 -0.42 13.31
CA GLY A 33 -2.96 -0.58 12.75
C GLY A 33 -3.21 0.40 11.61
N THR A 34 -3.78 -0.08 10.51
CA THR A 34 -4.24 0.73 9.37
C THR A 34 -5.57 0.20 8.85
N PHE A 35 -6.40 1.05 8.27
CA PHE A 35 -7.69 0.67 7.69
C PHE A 35 -7.61 0.67 6.17
N SER A 36 -8.22 -0.33 5.53
CA SER A 36 -8.48 -0.35 4.10
C SER A 36 -9.70 -1.20 3.80
N GLN A 37 -10.61 -0.70 2.95
CA GLN A 37 -11.75 -1.49 2.47
C GLN A 37 -11.27 -2.69 1.64
N LYS A 38 -10.20 -2.52 0.84
CA LYS A 38 -9.58 -3.60 0.05
C LYS A 38 -8.94 -4.69 0.93
N ALA A 39 -8.63 -4.37 2.19
CA ALA A 39 -8.17 -5.34 3.19
C ALA A 39 -9.29 -5.89 4.09
N ALA A 40 -10.55 -5.68 3.72
CA ALA A 40 -11.73 -6.03 4.53
C ALA A 40 -11.74 -5.39 5.94
N GLY A 41 -11.11 -4.22 6.09
CA GLY A 41 -11.18 -3.41 7.31
C GLY A 41 -9.82 -3.08 7.93
N HIS A 42 -9.69 -3.30 9.24
CA HIS A 42 -8.47 -3.01 9.98
C HIS A 42 -7.47 -4.15 9.89
N ILE A 43 -6.26 -3.84 9.45
CA ILE A 43 -5.09 -4.75 9.47
C ILE A 43 -3.99 -4.17 10.36
N THR A 44 -3.03 -5.02 10.74
CA THR A 44 -2.00 -4.68 11.71
C THR A 44 -0.63 -5.09 11.22
N VAL A 45 0.13 -4.12 10.71
CA VAL A 45 1.45 -4.33 10.10
C VAL A 45 2.59 -4.22 11.10
N ASP A 46 3.72 -4.84 10.76
CA ASP A 46 4.88 -4.96 11.64
C ASP A 46 5.91 -3.82 11.43
N SER A 47 5.77 -3.02 10.37
CA SER A 47 6.66 -1.89 10.04
C SER A 47 5.94 -0.71 9.36
N ASP A 48 6.57 0.48 9.38
CA ASP A 48 6.08 1.64 8.64
C ASP A 48 6.19 1.47 7.11
N ALA A 49 7.19 0.70 6.65
CA ALA A 49 7.32 0.31 5.25
C ALA A 49 6.11 -0.54 4.80
N GLU A 50 5.74 -1.57 5.56
CA GLU A 50 4.52 -2.35 5.29
C GLU A 50 3.26 -1.48 5.36
N ARG A 51 3.22 -0.49 6.26
CA ARG A 51 2.09 0.44 6.35
C ARG A 51 1.96 1.26 5.08
N LEU A 52 3.06 1.78 4.56
CA LEU A 52 3.07 2.52 3.30
C LEU A 52 2.59 1.62 2.16
N VAL A 53 3.12 0.40 2.04
CA VAL A 53 2.69 -0.55 0.99
C VAL A 53 1.19 -0.85 1.11
N ALA A 54 0.67 -1.06 2.33
CA ALA A 54 -0.77 -1.20 2.52
C ALA A 54 -1.57 0.05 2.10
N HIS A 55 -0.99 1.25 2.18
CA HIS A 55 -1.63 2.48 1.68
C HIS A 55 -1.60 2.55 0.17
N ILE A 56 -0.47 2.21 -0.47
CA ILE A 56 -0.35 2.09 -1.94
C ILE A 56 -1.36 1.07 -2.48
N LEU A 57 -1.42 -0.13 -1.91
CA LEU A 57 -2.39 -1.17 -2.28
C LEU A 57 -3.85 -0.73 -2.08
N SER A 58 -4.10 0.23 -1.19
CA SER A 58 -5.44 0.77 -1.00
C SER A 58 -5.86 1.68 -2.16
N ILE A 59 -4.93 2.44 -2.73
CA ILE A 59 -5.20 3.40 -3.81
C ILE A 59 -4.97 2.82 -5.22
N ASP A 60 -4.16 1.77 -5.38
CA ASP A 60 -3.87 1.14 -6.68
C ASP A 60 -5.16 0.60 -7.33
N PRO A 61 -5.56 1.08 -8.51
CA PRO A 61 -6.84 0.74 -9.15
C PRO A 61 -6.93 -0.73 -9.58
N ARG A 62 -5.79 -1.41 -9.77
CA ARG A 62 -5.74 -2.80 -10.20
C ARG A 62 -5.98 -3.76 -9.05
N VAL A 63 -5.70 -3.33 -7.81
CA VAL A 63 -5.91 -4.16 -6.61
C VAL A 63 -7.40 -4.16 -6.26
N ARG A 64 -8.03 -5.33 -6.36
CA ARG A 64 -9.41 -5.55 -5.89
C ARG A 64 -9.44 -5.78 -4.39
N SER A 65 -8.54 -6.62 -3.88
CA SER A 65 -8.39 -6.90 -2.46
C SER A 65 -6.96 -7.31 -2.11
N PHE A 66 -6.61 -7.21 -0.83
CA PHE A 66 -5.33 -7.71 -0.34
C PHE A 66 -5.41 -8.21 1.10
N LYS A 67 -4.47 -9.08 1.48
CA LYS A 67 -4.36 -9.65 2.82
C LYS A 67 -2.91 -9.56 3.28
N GLN A 68 -2.73 -9.14 4.52
CA GLN A 68 -1.44 -9.16 5.20
C GLN A 68 -1.14 -10.58 5.71
N GLN A 69 0.12 -11.03 5.59
CA GLN A 69 0.59 -12.35 6.00
C GLN A 69 -0.40 -13.46 5.58
N PRO A 70 -0.66 -13.57 4.27
CA PRO A 70 -1.83 -14.26 3.74
C PRO A 70 -1.81 -15.78 4.01
N PHE A 71 -0.62 -16.37 4.00
CA PHE A 71 -0.31 -17.79 4.17
C PHE A 71 1.16 -17.97 4.56
N THR A 72 1.52 -19.16 5.03
CA THR A 72 2.91 -19.60 5.25
C THR A 72 3.33 -20.57 4.16
N VAL A 73 4.48 -20.34 3.55
CA VAL A 73 5.14 -21.26 2.61
C VAL A 73 5.95 -22.29 3.40
N ASP A 74 5.56 -23.56 3.29
CA ASP A 74 6.34 -24.69 3.79
C ASP A 74 7.49 -24.98 2.83
N LEU A 75 8.68 -24.50 3.17
CA LEU A 75 9.85 -24.64 2.30
C LEU A 75 10.24 -26.11 2.13
N VAL A 76 10.01 -26.94 3.15
CA VAL A 76 10.35 -28.37 3.12
C VAL A 76 9.31 -29.16 2.36
N GLY A 77 8.03 -28.92 2.64
CA GLY A 77 6.90 -29.63 2.03
C GLY A 77 6.48 -29.10 0.66
N GLY A 78 6.96 -27.94 0.24
CA GLY A 78 6.67 -27.37 -1.09
C GLY A 78 5.22 -26.92 -1.26
N ARG A 79 4.57 -26.43 -0.19
CA ARG A 79 3.14 -26.11 -0.18
C ARG A 79 2.82 -24.80 0.54
N LEU A 80 1.67 -24.21 0.21
CA LEU A 80 1.10 -23.07 0.93
C LEU A 80 0.20 -23.56 2.07
N LEU A 81 0.36 -22.96 3.25
CA LEU A 81 -0.38 -23.27 4.48
C LEU A 81 -1.18 -22.02 4.85
N THR A 82 -2.50 -22.13 4.86
CA THR A 82 -3.42 -21.00 5.04
C THR A 82 -4.06 -20.99 6.43
N THR A 83 -4.01 -22.12 7.13
CA THR A 83 -4.61 -22.34 8.45
C THR A 83 -3.57 -22.69 9.52
N TRP A 84 -3.92 -22.48 10.78
CA TRP A 84 -3.05 -22.83 11.92
C TRP A 84 -2.88 -24.35 12.05
N GLU A 85 -3.91 -25.10 11.69
CA GLU A 85 -3.92 -26.57 11.67
C GLU A 85 -2.89 -27.10 10.66
N GLU A 86 -2.91 -26.59 9.42
CA GLU A 86 -1.94 -26.95 8.38
C GLU A 86 -0.49 -26.64 8.81
N ILE A 87 -0.27 -25.49 9.45
CA ILE A 87 1.03 -25.12 10.01
C ILE A 87 1.46 -26.09 11.11
N SER A 88 0.57 -26.42 12.03
CA SER A 88 0.83 -27.36 13.13
C SER A 88 1.18 -28.76 12.60
N GLU A 89 0.44 -29.26 11.62
CA GLU A 89 0.68 -30.55 10.98
C GLU A 89 2.02 -30.58 10.23
N ALA A 90 2.32 -29.54 9.45
CA ALA A 90 3.60 -29.42 8.75
C ALA A 90 4.78 -29.44 9.74
N ARG A 91 4.67 -28.74 10.87
CA ARG A 91 5.69 -28.74 11.93
C ARG A 91 5.86 -30.13 12.57
N LYS A 92 4.77 -30.84 12.84
CA LYS A 92 4.80 -32.20 13.39
C LYS A 92 5.47 -33.19 12.44
N LEU A 93 5.10 -33.16 11.16
CA LEU A 93 5.66 -34.04 10.12
C LEU A 93 7.18 -33.83 9.95
N ARG A 94 7.67 -32.61 10.16
CA ARG A 94 9.10 -32.29 10.08
C ARG A 94 9.90 -32.79 11.30
N GLY A 95 9.25 -33.25 12.37
CA GLY A 95 9.92 -33.90 13.51
C GLY A 95 11.01 -33.04 14.17
N GLY A 96 10.88 -31.71 14.15
CA GLY A 96 11.86 -30.80 14.76
C GLY A 96 13.18 -30.63 14.00
N ARG A 97 13.25 -30.99 12.71
CA ARG A 97 14.40 -30.69 11.84
C ARG A 97 14.82 -29.21 11.97
N ARG A 98 16.10 -28.98 12.30
CA ARG A 98 16.69 -27.64 12.41
C ARG A 98 16.91 -27.05 11.01
N GLY A 99 16.55 -25.77 10.83
CA GLY A 99 16.72 -25.03 9.59
C GLY A 99 15.52 -24.14 9.25
N GLU A 100 15.68 -23.29 8.23
CA GLU A 100 14.60 -22.46 7.72
C GLU A 100 13.55 -23.32 7.02
N SER A 101 12.42 -23.51 7.67
CA SER A 101 11.35 -24.41 7.20
C SER A 101 10.10 -23.67 6.72
N GLU A 102 9.99 -22.39 7.04
CA GLU A 102 8.79 -21.59 6.82
C GLU A 102 9.19 -20.19 6.36
N TYR A 103 8.42 -19.66 5.41
CA TYR A 103 8.50 -18.28 4.95
C TYR A 103 7.08 -17.73 4.82
N THR A 104 6.87 -16.45 5.13
CA THR A 104 5.55 -15.81 5.02
C THR A 104 5.75 -14.49 4.31
N PRO A 105 5.16 -14.27 3.12
CA PRO A 105 5.20 -12.97 2.47
C PRO A 105 4.38 -11.95 3.27
N ASP A 106 4.74 -10.68 3.20
CA ASP A 106 4.07 -9.62 3.95
C ASP A 106 2.64 -9.37 3.44
N PHE A 107 2.44 -9.44 2.13
CA PHE A 107 1.13 -9.25 1.51
C PHE A 107 0.85 -10.25 0.39
N ALA A 108 -0.43 -10.53 0.16
CA ALA A 108 -0.90 -10.95 -1.15
C ALA A 108 -2.09 -10.11 -1.60
N THR A 109 -2.18 -9.90 -2.91
CA THR A 109 -3.27 -9.17 -3.57
C THR A 109 -4.05 -10.10 -4.48
N VAL A 110 -5.34 -9.80 -4.65
CA VAL A 110 -6.11 -10.23 -5.81
C VAL A 110 -6.40 -9.00 -6.65
N GLN A 111 -6.02 -9.06 -7.92
CA GLN A 111 -6.19 -7.99 -8.90
C GLN A 111 -7.62 -8.01 -9.47
N ILE A 112 -8.02 -6.96 -10.18
CA ILE A 112 -9.35 -6.82 -10.81
C ILE A 112 -9.62 -7.91 -11.85
N ASP A 113 -8.58 -8.35 -12.56
CA ASP A 113 -8.61 -9.45 -13.53
C ASP A 113 -8.59 -10.85 -12.86
N GLY A 114 -8.51 -10.91 -11.53
CA GLY A 114 -8.46 -12.13 -10.75
C GLY A 114 -7.06 -12.70 -10.54
N LEU A 115 -6.01 -12.10 -11.13
CA LEU A 115 -4.63 -12.52 -10.89
C LEU A 115 -4.22 -12.29 -9.44
N GLN A 116 -3.39 -13.20 -8.93
CA GLN A 116 -2.88 -13.13 -7.57
C GLN A 116 -1.41 -12.72 -7.62
N ARG A 117 -0.95 -11.98 -6.60
CA ARG A 117 0.47 -11.59 -6.44
C ARG A 117 0.82 -11.61 -4.96
N ALA A 118 2.05 -12.01 -4.64
CA ALA A 118 2.62 -11.93 -3.30
C ALA A 118 3.73 -10.88 -3.26
N TYR A 119 3.88 -10.21 -2.12
CA TYR A 119 4.87 -9.17 -1.92
C TYR A 119 5.64 -9.37 -0.61
N GLU A 120 6.95 -9.20 -0.69
CA GLU A 120 7.81 -8.92 0.47
C GLU A 120 8.14 -7.44 0.48
N VAL A 121 8.12 -6.83 1.66
CA VAL A 121 8.44 -5.42 1.85
C VAL A 121 9.77 -5.28 2.57
N LYS A 122 10.66 -4.49 1.98
CA LYS A 122 11.94 -4.09 2.58
C LYS A 122 12.02 -2.58 2.71
N LEU A 123 12.82 -2.13 3.65
CA LEU A 123 13.28 -0.75 3.72
C LEU A 123 14.63 -0.69 3.02
N GLU A 124 14.85 0.34 2.20
CA GLU A 124 16.13 0.63 1.57
C GLU A 124 17.26 0.68 2.61
N GLY A 125 18.35 -0.03 2.34
CA GLY A 125 19.47 -0.24 3.25
C GLY A 125 19.25 -1.37 4.28
N TYR A 126 18.10 -2.04 4.26
CA TYR A 126 17.74 -3.16 5.13
C TYR A 126 17.04 -4.28 4.36
N GLU A 127 17.57 -4.65 3.20
CA GLU A 127 17.00 -5.67 2.31
C GLU A 127 17.18 -7.10 2.85
N GLY A 128 18.20 -7.32 3.68
CA GLY A 128 18.52 -8.61 4.27
C GLY A 128 19.76 -9.26 3.67
N GLU A 129 20.32 -10.21 4.41
CA GLU A 129 21.57 -10.91 4.06
C GLU A 129 21.33 -12.05 3.05
N GLU A 130 22.41 -12.56 2.44
CA GLU A 130 22.36 -13.60 1.39
C GLU A 130 21.57 -14.86 1.79
N GLY A 131 21.71 -15.30 3.04
CA GLY A 131 20.97 -16.46 3.54
C GLY A 131 19.45 -16.25 3.52
N TYR A 132 19.00 -15.02 3.82
CA TYR A 132 17.59 -14.65 3.75
C TYR A 132 17.09 -14.67 2.30
N TRP A 133 17.86 -14.16 1.34
CA TRP A 133 17.46 -14.17 -0.08
C TRP A 133 17.42 -15.57 -0.69
N THR A 134 18.32 -16.45 -0.26
CA THR A 134 18.29 -17.88 -0.63
C THR A 134 16.94 -18.53 -0.23
N LYS A 135 16.44 -18.17 0.96
CA LYS A 135 15.12 -18.61 1.44
C LYS A 135 13.98 -18.06 0.60
N VAL A 136 14.02 -16.76 0.30
CA VAL A 136 13.00 -16.08 -0.48
C VAL A 136 12.90 -16.66 -1.89
N GLU A 137 14.02 -16.91 -2.57
CA GLU A 137 14.01 -17.51 -3.91
C GLU A 137 13.40 -18.91 -3.92
N ARG A 138 13.68 -19.72 -2.88
CA ARG A 138 13.00 -21.01 -2.71
C ARG A 138 11.50 -20.84 -2.50
N ALA A 139 11.08 -19.87 -1.69
CA ALA A 139 9.68 -19.58 -1.46
C ALA A 139 8.96 -19.10 -2.73
N LYS A 140 9.62 -18.25 -3.51
CA LYS A 140 9.15 -17.72 -4.80
C LYS A 140 8.85 -18.82 -5.80
N ALA A 141 9.73 -19.81 -5.92
CA ALA A 141 9.49 -20.97 -6.78
C ALA A 141 8.24 -21.77 -6.36
N ILE A 142 8.04 -21.95 -5.04
CA ILE A 142 6.84 -22.62 -4.51
C ILE A 142 5.60 -21.76 -4.78
N MET A 143 5.61 -20.47 -4.43
CA MET A 143 4.47 -19.56 -4.65
C MET A 143 4.06 -19.48 -6.13
N ALA A 144 5.01 -19.46 -7.05
CA ALA A 144 4.74 -19.46 -8.49
C ALA A 144 3.95 -20.71 -8.92
N ALA A 145 4.24 -21.89 -8.36
CA ALA A 145 3.50 -23.11 -8.63
C ALA A 145 2.03 -23.05 -8.14
N TYR A 146 1.73 -22.14 -7.22
CA TYR A 146 0.38 -21.85 -6.72
C TYR A 146 -0.23 -20.59 -7.34
N CYS A 147 0.28 -20.13 -8.48
CA CYS A 147 -0.19 -18.92 -9.18
C CYS A 147 -0.06 -17.62 -8.37
N TYR A 148 0.93 -17.55 -7.47
CA TYR A 148 1.35 -16.32 -6.79
C TYR A 148 2.73 -15.90 -7.32
N PRO A 149 2.82 -15.19 -8.46
CA PRO A 149 4.02 -14.43 -8.78
C PRO A 149 4.39 -13.52 -7.61
N PHE A 150 5.69 -13.44 -7.34
CA PHE A 150 6.24 -12.80 -6.15
C PHE A 150 7.18 -11.67 -6.56
N SER A 151 7.02 -10.52 -5.91
CA SER A 151 7.87 -9.34 -6.09
C SER A 151 8.35 -8.83 -4.74
N THR A 152 9.59 -8.35 -4.69
CA THR A 152 10.08 -7.56 -3.56
C THR A 152 9.75 -6.10 -3.81
N VAL A 153 9.30 -5.41 -2.78
CA VAL A 153 9.04 -3.97 -2.77
C VAL A 153 10.04 -3.31 -1.82
N VAL A 154 10.90 -2.44 -2.34
CA VAL A 154 11.89 -1.71 -1.55
C VAL A 154 11.38 -0.29 -1.32
N VAL A 155 11.02 0.01 -0.08
CA VAL A 155 10.57 1.34 0.34
C VAL A 155 11.78 2.25 0.53
N PRO A 156 11.83 3.43 -0.12
CA PRO A 156 12.94 4.37 0.03
C PRO A 156 13.15 4.80 1.47
N ALA A 157 14.41 5.01 1.88
CA ALA A 157 14.73 5.43 3.24
C ALA A 157 14.48 6.93 3.47
N ASP A 158 14.54 7.76 2.41
CA ASP A 158 14.20 9.18 2.51
C ASP A 158 12.69 9.37 2.66
N GLU A 159 12.25 9.79 3.84
CA GLU A 159 10.84 10.09 4.12
C GLU A 159 10.24 11.16 3.20
N ARG A 160 11.09 11.98 2.57
CA ARG A 160 10.68 12.98 1.57
C ARG A 160 10.53 12.40 0.18
N HIS A 161 10.71 11.10 -0.03
CA HIS A 161 10.51 10.49 -1.35
C HIS A 161 9.06 10.74 -1.86
N PRO A 162 8.86 11.14 -3.13
CA PRO A 162 7.53 11.49 -3.65
C PRO A 162 6.47 10.42 -3.42
N VAL A 163 6.78 9.15 -3.70
CA VAL A 163 5.87 8.02 -3.45
C VAL A 163 5.38 7.99 -2.00
N ILE A 164 6.26 8.23 -1.02
CA ILE A 164 5.92 8.22 0.41
C ILE A 164 4.98 9.39 0.73
N ALA A 165 5.40 10.61 0.38
CA ALA A 165 4.67 11.83 0.68
C ALA A 165 3.29 11.86 -0.01
N ASN A 166 3.25 11.53 -1.30
CA ASN A 166 2.03 11.56 -2.10
C ASN A 166 1.03 10.49 -1.65
N THR A 167 1.48 9.27 -1.33
CA THR A 167 0.60 8.20 -0.83
C THR A 167 -0.12 8.61 0.45
N GLN A 168 0.57 9.32 1.35
CA GLN A 168 -0.02 9.83 2.59
C GLN A 168 -1.11 10.88 2.36
N LEU A 169 -1.03 11.64 1.26
CA LEU A 169 -2.06 12.59 0.84
C LEU A 169 -3.22 11.90 0.12
N LEU A 170 -2.92 10.94 -0.77
CA LEU A 170 -3.88 10.29 -1.66
C LEU A 170 -4.82 9.34 -0.91
N LYS A 171 -4.30 8.55 0.03
CA LYS A 171 -5.14 7.59 0.77
C LYS A 171 -6.34 8.23 1.48
N PRO A 172 -6.17 9.27 2.32
CA PRO A 172 -7.31 9.94 2.95
C PRO A 172 -8.15 10.71 1.93
N ALA A 173 -7.54 11.25 0.87
CA ALA A 173 -8.27 11.94 -0.19
C ALA A 173 -9.24 11.02 -0.93
N LEU A 174 -8.82 9.81 -1.30
CA LEU A 174 -9.68 8.81 -1.95
C LEU A 174 -10.90 8.49 -1.09
N ALA A 175 -10.71 8.27 0.20
CA ALA A 175 -11.79 7.93 1.13
C ALA A 175 -12.85 9.05 1.27
N ARG A 176 -12.46 10.30 0.99
CA ARG A 176 -13.29 11.51 1.20
C ARG A 176 -13.59 12.27 -0.08
N ALA A 177 -13.21 11.74 -1.25
CA ALA A 177 -13.31 12.48 -2.50
C ALA A 177 -14.75 12.95 -2.79
N HIS A 178 -15.74 12.08 -2.53
CA HIS A 178 -17.16 12.39 -2.68
C HIS A 178 -17.69 13.48 -1.71
N GLU A 179 -16.97 13.78 -0.62
CA GLU A 179 -17.34 14.88 0.30
C GLU A 179 -16.92 16.24 -0.25
N TYR A 180 -15.96 16.26 -1.18
CA TYR A 180 -15.28 17.48 -1.63
C TYR A 180 -15.46 17.78 -3.12
N LEU A 181 -15.72 16.76 -3.94
CA LEU A 181 -15.83 16.91 -5.39
C LEU A 181 -17.29 16.93 -5.83
N THR A 182 -17.66 17.98 -6.55
CA THR A 182 -18.93 18.09 -7.27
C THR A 182 -18.68 17.88 -8.76
N GLN A 183 -19.72 17.49 -9.50
CA GLN A 183 -19.61 17.34 -10.96
C GLN A 183 -19.18 18.67 -11.63
N GLU A 184 -19.65 19.81 -11.12
CA GLU A 184 -19.27 21.12 -11.63
C GLU A 184 -17.76 21.39 -11.53
N ILE A 185 -17.13 21.05 -10.38
CA ILE A 185 -15.68 21.19 -10.21
C ILE A 185 -14.94 20.26 -11.17
N ILE A 186 -15.42 19.02 -11.34
CA ILE A 186 -14.84 18.05 -12.26
C ILE A 186 -14.85 18.60 -13.69
N ASP A 187 -16.03 18.99 -14.17
CA ASP A 187 -16.21 19.50 -15.53
C ASP A 187 -15.39 20.79 -15.77
N GLN A 188 -15.23 21.63 -14.76
CA GLN A 188 -14.42 22.84 -14.85
C GLN A 188 -12.92 22.52 -14.95
N VAL A 189 -12.43 21.58 -14.14
CA VAL A 189 -11.03 21.16 -14.13
C VAL A 189 -10.66 20.44 -15.44
N GLU A 190 -11.51 19.52 -15.91
CA GLU A 190 -11.25 18.80 -17.16
C GLU A 190 -11.19 19.76 -18.35
N ARG A 191 -12.15 20.70 -18.47
CA ARG A 191 -12.15 21.73 -19.51
C ARG A 191 -10.92 22.62 -19.46
N TYR A 192 -10.45 22.98 -18.27
CA TYR A 192 -9.24 23.80 -18.13
C TYR A 192 -7.99 23.08 -18.68
N CYS A 193 -7.90 21.78 -18.46
CA CYS A 193 -6.79 20.94 -18.90
C CYS A 193 -6.89 20.45 -20.36
N GLU A 194 -7.98 20.74 -21.08
CA GLU A 194 -8.15 20.34 -22.51
C GLU A 194 -7.06 20.90 -23.41
N SER A 195 -6.51 22.06 -23.06
CA SER A 195 -5.45 22.72 -23.84
C SER A 195 -4.05 22.12 -23.64
N GLY A 196 -3.91 21.17 -22.71
CA GLY A 196 -2.66 20.47 -22.43
C GLY A 196 -2.27 20.51 -20.94
N PRO A 197 -1.05 20.06 -20.61
CA PRO A 197 -0.55 20.03 -19.25
C PRO A 197 -0.44 21.43 -18.64
N VAL A 198 -0.76 21.55 -17.36
CA VAL A 198 -0.77 22.81 -16.60
C VAL A 198 -0.11 22.66 -15.25
N LEU A 199 0.49 23.73 -14.73
CA LEU A 199 1.01 23.72 -13.36
C LEU A 199 -0.13 23.78 -12.34
N GLN A 200 0.00 23.03 -11.25
CA GLN A 200 -0.95 23.03 -10.13
C GLN A 200 -1.31 24.44 -9.66
N ARG A 201 -0.31 25.32 -9.52
CA ARG A 201 -0.54 26.70 -9.12
C ARG A 201 -1.44 27.48 -10.09
N ALA A 202 -1.26 27.29 -11.39
CA ALA A 202 -2.02 28.01 -12.40
C ALA A 202 -3.47 27.54 -12.39
N LEU A 203 -3.68 26.22 -12.39
CA LEU A 203 -5.02 25.62 -12.27
C LEU A 203 -5.75 26.11 -11.02
N CYS A 204 -5.11 26.05 -9.85
CA CYS A 204 -5.74 26.49 -8.60
C CYS A 204 -6.06 27.99 -8.60
N LEU A 205 -5.17 28.84 -9.13
CA LEU A 205 -5.38 30.28 -9.18
C LEU A 205 -6.49 30.66 -10.17
N ASP A 206 -6.46 30.11 -11.38
CA ASP A 206 -7.36 30.50 -12.46
C ASP A 206 -8.78 29.97 -12.25
N LEU A 207 -8.91 28.77 -11.65
CA LEU A 207 -10.21 28.21 -11.27
C LEU A 207 -10.67 28.61 -9.86
N GLN A 208 -9.84 29.34 -9.11
CA GLN A 208 -10.07 29.74 -7.71
C GLN A 208 -10.40 28.56 -6.78
N ILE A 209 -9.78 27.41 -7.01
CA ILE A 209 -9.97 26.21 -6.18
C ILE A 209 -8.84 26.05 -5.17
N SER A 210 -9.15 25.47 -4.01
CA SER A 210 -8.15 25.16 -2.98
C SER A 210 -7.15 24.12 -3.47
N THR A 211 -5.87 24.30 -3.14
CA THR A 211 -4.83 23.29 -3.37
C THR A 211 -5.12 21.96 -2.67
N GLY A 212 -5.94 21.98 -1.61
CA GLY A 212 -6.41 20.77 -0.93
C GLY A 212 -7.34 19.89 -1.77
N LEU A 213 -7.86 20.39 -2.90
CA LEU A 213 -8.66 19.59 -3.84
C LEU A 213 -7.82 18.79 -4.83
N ILE A 214 -6.51 19.06 -4.93
CA ILE A 214 -5.63 18.36 -5.88
C ILE A 214 -5.51 16.87 -5.55
N PRO A 215 -5.24 16.43 -4.29
CA PRO A 215 -5.19 15.00 -4.00
C PRO A 215 -6.51 14.26 -4.27
N PRO A 216 -7.71 14.79 -3.93
CA PRO A 216 -8.98 14.18 -4.36
C PRO A 216 -9.12 14.06 -5.87
N LEU A 217 -8.82 15.12 -6.63
CA LEU A 217 -8.91 15.12 -8.10
C LEU A 217 -7.98 14.08 -8.75
N LEU A 218 -6.76 13.93 -8.22
CA LEU A 218 -5.82 12.87 -8.61
C LEU A 218 -6.34 11.48 -8.24
N ALA A 219 -6.89 11.32 -7.04
CA ALA A 219 -7.33 10.02 -6.51
C ALA A 219 -8.54 9.44 -7.24
N VAL A 220 -9.38 10.27 -7.86
CA VAL A 220 -10.56 9.83 -8.63
C VAL A 220 -10.36 9.88 -10.15
N GLY A 221 -9.17 10.21 -10.62
CA GLY A 221 -8.85 10.17 -12.05
C GLY A 221 -9.39 11.34 -12.85
N VAL A 222 -9.62 12.49 -12.23
CA VAL A 222 -9.91 13.75 -12.95
C VAL A 222 -8.61 14.34 -13.46
N LEU A 223 -7.57 14.29 -12.62
CA LEU A 223 -6.22 14.70 -12.93
C LEU A 223 -5.28 13.49 -12.89
N GLN A 224 -4.22 13.57 -13.69
CA GLN A 224 -3.05 12.70 -13.63
C GLN A 224 -1.77 13.54 -13.52
N ALA A 225 -0.74 12.92 -12.97
CA ALA A 225 0.61 13.46 -12.87
C ALA A 225 1.61 12.33 -12.63
N ASP A 226 2.90 12.59 -12.84
CA ASP A 226 3.96 11.68 -12.40
C ASP A 226 4.16 11.82 -10.88
N LEU A 227 3.46 10.98 -10.13
CA LEU A 227 3.48 10.95 -8.68
C LEU A 227 4.63 10.13 -8.09
N ALA A 228 5.37 9.41 -8.94
CA ALA A 228 6.51 8.61 -8.54
C ALA A 228 7.75 9.49 -8.36
N HIS A 229 7.91 10.49 -9.24
CA HIS A 229 9.09 11.35 -9.29
C HIS A 229 8.84 12.77 -8.79
N HIS A 230 7.58 13.23 -8.70
CA HIS A 230 7.25 14.59 -8.30
C HIS A 230 6.26 14.67 -7.13
N HIS A 231 6.51 15.60 -6.22
CA HIS A 231 5.60 15.90 -5.11
C HIS A 231 4.35 16.63 -5.57
N ILE A 232 3.22 16.35 -4.93
CA ILE A 232 2.01 17.18 -5.04
C ILE A 232 2.29 18.54 -4.42
N CYS A 233 2.64 19.51 -5.28
CA CYS A 233 3.03 20.86 -4.91
C CYS A 233 2.73 21.85 -6.04
N SER A 234 2.97 23.14 -5.80
CA SER A 234 2.62 24.23 -6.74
C SER A 234 3.26 24.11 -8.13
N THR A 235 4.37 23.38 -8.26
CA THR A 235 5.09 23.14 -9.51
C THR A 235 4.78 21.79 -10.14
N LEU A 236 3.89 20.98 -9.56
CA LEU A 236 3.46 19.73 -10.17
C LEU A 236 2.74 20.04 -11.48
N GLU A 237 3.17 19.39 -12.56
CA GLU A 237 2.46 19.41 -13.83
C GLU A 237 1.30 18.42 -13.77
N LEU A 238 0.13 18.87 -14.20
CA LEU A 238 -1.14 18.15 -14.15
C LEU A 238 -1.72 18.09 -15.55
N SER A 239 -2.32 16.96 -15.89
CA SER A 239 -3.11 16.80 -17.11
C SER A 239 -4.46 16.19 -16.78
N ALA A 240 -5.44 16.37 -17.68
CA ALA A 240 -6.70 15.65 -17.56
C ALA A 240 -6.47 14.14 -17.66
N ALA A 241 -7.14 13.37 -16.82
CA ALA A 241 -7.06 11.91 -16.79
C ALA A 241 -8.32 11.22 -17.32
N TYR A 242 -9.48 11.90 -17.33
CA TYR A 242 -10.75 11.40 -17.86
C TYR A 242 -11.14 10.00 -17.34
N GLY A 243 -10.89 9.78 -16.04
CA GLY A 243 -11.14 8.52 -15.34
C GLY A 243 -9.98 7.52 -15.36
N ASP A 244 -8.88 7.81 -16.08
CA ASP A 244 -7.67 7.01 -15.95
C ASP A 244 -7.03 7.14 -14.56
N LEU A 245 -6.54 6.02 -14.04
CA LEU A 245 -5.94 5.92 -12.71
C LEU A 245 -4.54 5.30 -12.76
N SER A 246 -3.95 5.20 -13.95
CA SER A 246 -2.66 4.53 -14.15
C SER A 246 -1.53 5.16 -13.32
N HIS A 247 -1.57 6.48 -13.09
CA HIS A 247 -0.63 7.22 -12.23
C HIS A 247 -0.67 6.82 -10.75
N LEU A 248 -1.68 6.06 -10.31
CA LEU A 248 -1.78 5.53 -8.95
C LEU A 248 -1.12 4.15 -8.80
N CYS A 249 -0.58 3.56 -9.87
CA CYS A 249 0.13 2.27 -9.88
C CYS A 249 1.55 2.34 -9.27
N LEU A 250 1.71 3.05 -8.15
CA LEU A 250 3.01 3.42 -7.56
C LEU A 250 3.85 2.24 -7.07
N LEU A 251 3.28 1.05 -6.97
CA LEU A 251 4.00 -0.12 -6.46
C LEU A 251 5.08 -0.61 -7.44
N GLU A 252 4.93 -0.37 -8.74
CA GLU A 252 5.89 -0.80 -9.76
C GLU A 252 7.21 -0.04 -9.67
N GLU A 253 7.14 1.23 -9.30
CA GLU A 253 8.28 2.13 -9.08
C GLU A 253 9.13 1.73 -7.87
N LEU A 254 8.60 0.86 -7.02
CA LEU A 254 9.27 0.36 -5.82
C LEU A 254 9.73 -1.10 -5.95
N GLN A 255 9.53 -1.74 -7.11
CA GLN A 255 9.95 -3.13 -7.31
C GLN A 255 11.43 -3.22 -7.64
N SER A 256 12.11 -4.18 -7.01
CA SER A 256 13.51 -4.55 -7.29
C SER A 256 13.61 -5.74 -8.25
#